data_AF-A0A5C7IQU5-F1
#
_entry.id   AF-A0A5C7IQU5-F1
#
_cell.length_a   1.000
_cell.length_b   1.000
_cell.length_c   1.000
_cell.angle_alpha   90.00
_cell.angle_beta   90.00
_cell.angle_gamma   90.00
#
_symmetry.space_group_name_H-M   'P 1'
#
loop_
_entity.id
_entity.type
_entity.pdbx_description
1 polymer ?
#
loop_
_entity_poly.entity_id
_entity_poly.type
_entity_poly.pdbx_seq_one_letter_code
_entity_poly.pdbx_strand_id
1 'polypeptide(L)'
;MEQIHNFDHKPVALIVGVTGMVGLSLAEALKSPTALNGPWKVYGSARRSKPTWFPFAVAVDHYITFNAADLYDTRQKLSPISSEVTHVFWVAIQMREAEEDNIKINEAMLDNVLSVLKSAPAQQYNSPNRN
;
A
#
# COMPACT_ATOMS: atom_id res chain seq x y z
N MET A 1 -29.83 -13.21 -15.52
CA MET A 1 -29.37 -12.43 -14.34
C MET A 1 -28.17 -11.63 -14.79
N GLU A 2 -28.31 -10.31 -14.71
CA GLU A 2 -27.42 -9.32 -15.31
C GLU A 2 -25.97 -9.45 -14.85
N GLN A 3 -25.06 -9.68 -15.79
CA GLN A 3 -23.64 -9.35 -15.63
C GLN A 3 -23.45 -7.91 -16.09
N ILE A 4 -23.43 -6.97 -15.15
CA ILE A 4 -22.93 -5.62 -15.43
C ILE A 4 -22.11 -5.17 -14.23
N HIS A 5 -20.80 -5.44 -14.26
CA HIS A 5 -19.86 -4.63 -13.52
C HIS A 5 -18.62 -4.40 -14.39
N ASN A 6 -18.64 -3.26 -15.05
CA ASN A 6 -17.50 -2.67 -15.74
C ASN A 6 -16.52 -2.18 -14.66
N PHE A 7 -15.42 -2.90 -14.42
CA PHE A 7 -14.30 -2.45 -13.58
C PHE A 7 -12.99 -2.56 -14.35
N ASP A 8 -12.75 -1.63 -15.28
CA ASP A 8 -11.50 -1.52 -16.03
C ASP A 8 -10.27 -1.11 -15.19
N HIS A 9 -10.36 -1.15 -13.85
CA HIS A 9 -9.25 -0.83 -12.95
C HIS A 9 -8.98 -2.01 -12.01
N LYS A 10 -7.91 -2.75 -12.29
CA LYS A 10 -7.39 -3.78 -11.38
C LYS A 10 -7.02 -3.12 -10.04
N PRO A 11 -7.40 -3.69 -8.89
CA PRO A 11 -7.10 -3.07 -7.61
C PRO A 11 -5.59 -3.10 -7.33
N VAL A 12 -5.09 -2.01 -6.77
CA VAL A 12 -3.68 -1.81 -6.46
C VAL A 12 -3.55 -1.62 -4.96
N ALA A 13 -2.89 -2.58 -4.31
CA ALA A 13 -2.63 -2.56 -2.88
C ALA A 13 -1.26 -1.97 -2.58
N LEU A 14 -1.19 -1.09 -1.58
CA LEU A 14 0.04 -0.78 -0.86
C LEU A 14 -0.03 -1.43 0.53
N ILE A 15 0.86 -2.37 0.82
CA ILE A 15 1.04 -2.96 2.14
C ILE A 15 2.21 -2.24 2.83
N VAL A 16 1.92 -1.51 3.91
CA VAL A 16 2.94 -0.88 4.76
C VAL A 16 3.27 -1.79 5.92
N GLY A 17 4.49 -2.32 5.96
CA GLY A 17 4.90 -3.36 6.90
C GLY A 17 4.87 -4.77 6.32
N VAL A 18 5.12 -4.93 5.01
CA VAL A 18 4.96 -6.21 4.30
C VAL A 18 5.82 -7.35 4.85
N THR A 19 6.98 -7.05 5.43
CA THR A 19 7.87 -8.08 6.01
C THR A 19 7.45 -8.53 7.42
N GLY A 20 6.39 -7.95 7.99
CA GLY A 20 5.82 -8.41 9.26
C GLY A 20 4.94 -9.65 9.06
N MET A 21 4.57 -10.31 10.16
CA MET A 21 3.73 -11.54 10.11
C MET A 21 2.43 -11.30 9.34
N VAL A 22 1.69 -10.24 9.69
CA VAL A 22 0.43 -9.89 9.01
C VAL A 22 0.69 -9.42 7.57
N GLY A 23 1.78 -8.68 7.35
CA GLY A 23 2.14 -8.16 6.02
C GLY A 23 2.40 -9.25 4.99
N LEU A 24 3.11 -10.33 5.38
CA LEU A 24 3.37 -11.47 4.51
C LEU A 24 2.06 -12.20 4.17
N SER A 25 1.25 -12.51 5.18
CA SER A 25 -0.02 -13.21 4.97
C SER A 25 -0.99 -12.41 4.09
N LEU A 26 -1.03 -11.09 4.23
CA LEU A 26 -1.81 -10.23 3.33
C LEU A 26 -1.28 -10.25 1.90
N ALA A 27 0.04 -10.20 1.72
CA ALA A 27 0.66 -10.25 0.40
C ALA A 27 0.31 -11.58 -0.32
N GLU A 28 0.44 -12.71 0.37
CA GLU A 28 0.07 -14.02 -0.16
C GLU A 28 -1.44 -14.13 -0.46
N ALA A 29 -2.29 -13.63 0.44
CA ALA A 29 -3.74 -13.66 0.25
C ALA A 29 -4.18 -12.84 -0.96
N LEU A 30 -3.61 -11.64 -1.16
CA LEU A 30 -3.95 -10.77 -2.30
C LEU A 30 -3.43 -11.32 -3.64
N LYS A 31 -2.31 -12.05 -3.65
CA LYS A 31 -1.77 -12.70 -4.85
C LYS A 31 -2.43 -14.04 -5.17
N SER A 32 -3.28 -14.56 -4.28
CA SER A 32 -4.06 -15.77 -4.55
C SER A 32 -4.96 -15.60 -5.80
N PRO A 33 -5.06 -16.60 -6.69
CA PRO A 33 -6.00 -16.58 -7.81
C PRO A 33 -7.47 -16.49 -7.38
N THR A 34 -7.78 -16.85 -6.13
CA THR A 34 -9.13 -16.79 -5.55
C THR A 34 -9.37 -15.53 -4.73
N ALA A 35 -8.43 -14.58 -4.72
CA ALA A 35 -8.60 -13.31 -4.02
C ALA A 35 -9.81 -12.55 -4.56
N LEU A 36 -10.67 -12.08 -3.66
CA LEU A 36 -11.81 -11.24 -4.03
C LEU A 36 -11.30 -9.98 -4.73
N ASN A 37 -11.99 -9.58 -5.80
CA ASN A 37 -11.63 -8.45 -6.67
C ASN A 37 -10.25 -8.57 -7.36
N GLY A 38 -9.60 -9.73 -7.30
CA GLY A 38 -8.35 -9.98 -8.01
C GLY A 38 -8.52 -9.97 -9.55
N PRO A 39 -7.41 -9.90 -10.29
CA PRO A 39 -6.03 -9.96 -9.82
C PRO A 39 -5.55 -8.63 -9.22
N TRP A 40 -4.87 -8.71 -8.06
CA TRP A 40 -4.27 -7.54 -7.40
C TRP A 40 -2.87 -7.24 -7.94
N LYS A 41 -2.59 -5.95 -8.14
CA LYS A 41 -1.21 -5.42 -8.17
C LYS A 41 -0.82 -5.08 -6.73
N VAL A 42 0.32 -5.58 -6.26
CA VAL A 42 0.73 -5.45 -4.86
C VAL A 42 2.09 -4.75 -4.76
N TYR A 43 2.06 -3.55 -4.18
CA TYR A 43 3.23 -2.87 -3.64
C TYR A 43 3.43 -3.31 -2.19
N GLY A 44 4.50 -4.05 -1.93
CA GLY A 44 4.94 -4.34 -0.56
C GLY A 44 5.96 -3.33 -0.11
N SER A 45 5.85 -2.82 1.12
CA SER A 45 6.84 -1.88 1.64
C SER A 45 7.27 -2.18 3.06
N ALA A 46 8.53 -1.88 3.36
CA ALA A 46 9.08 -1.90 4.70
C ALA A 46 10.28 -0.96 4.79
N ARG A 47 10.71 -0.65 6.01
CA ARG A 47 11.89 0.19 6.25
C ARG A 47 13.21 -0.49 5.93
N ARG A 48 13.29 -1.81 6.15
CA ARG A 48 14.53 -2.58 5.92
C ARG A 48 14.64 -2.98 4.46
N SER A 49 15.87 -3.17 4.01
CA SER A 49 16.14 -3.82 2.73
C SER A 49 15.45 -5.18 2.68
N LYS A 50 15.18 -5.63 1.45
CA LYS A 50 14.50 -6.89 1.19
C LYS A 50 15.26 -8.06 1.85
N PRO A 51 14.67 -8.76 2.84
CA PRO A 51 15.31 -9.93 3.43
C PRO A 51 15.35 -11.10 2.45
N THR A 52 16.34 -12.00 2.56
CA THR A 52 16.47 -13.16 1.67
C THR A 52 15.35 -14.20 1.81
N TRP A 53 14.73 -14.27 3.00
CA TRP A 53 13.68 -15.26 3.29
C TRP A 53 12.31 -14.92 2.67
N PHE A 54 12.07 -13.66 2.30
CA PHE A 54 10.73 -13.23 1.89
C PHE A 54 10.46 -13.62 0.41
N PRO A 55 9.28 -14.17 0.09
CA PRO A 55 9.00 -14.76 -1.22
C PRO A 55 8.56 -13.73 -2.28
N PHE A 56 9.42 -12.76 -2.61
CA PHE A 56 9.02 -11.60 -3.43
C PHE A 56 8.49 -11.94 -4.82
N ALA A 57 9.00 -12.98 -5.47
CA ALA A 57 8.58 -13.33 -6.82
C ALA A 57 7.09 -13.72 -6.91
N VAL A 58 6.50 -14.12 -5.78
CA VAL A 58 5.10 -14.57 -5.71
C VAL A 58 4.23 -13.68 -4.83
N ALA A 59 4.78 -13.05 -3.79
CA ALA A 59 4.01 -12.30 -2.81
C ALA A 59 3.78 -10.82 -3.19
N VAL A 60 4.64 -10.20 -3.98
CA VAL A 60 4.51 -8.78 -4.35
C VAL A 60 4.96 -8.53 -5.78
N ASP A 61 4.38 -7.53 -6.45
CA ASP A 61 4.84 -7.12 -7.78
C ASP A 61 6.04 -6.17 -7.67
N HIS A 62 6.05 -5.33 -6.62
CA HIS A 62 7.13 -4.40 -6.34
C HIS A 62 7.39 -4.29 -4.84
N TYR A 63 8.67 -4.22 -4.46
CA TYR A 63 9.09 -3.96 -3.09
C TYR A 63 9.68 -2.56 -2.96
N ILE A 64 9.11 -1.75 -2.06
CA ILE A 64 9.53 -0.36 -1.83
C ILE A 64 10.16 -0.26 -0.44
N THR A 65 11.43 0.12 -0.39
CA THR A 65 12.10 0.44 0.86
C THR A 65 11.99 1.92 1.15
N PHE A 66 11.40 2.27 2.29
CA PHE A 66 11.31 3.66 2.76
C PHE A 66 11.07 3.75 4.27
N ASN A 67 11.44 4.88 4.86
CA ASN A 67 11.17 5.22 6.24
C ASN A 67 9.90 6.08 6.36
N ALA A 68 8.80 5.50 6.82
CA ALA A 68 7.53 6.21 6.98
C ALA A 68 7.59 7.39 7.97
N ALA A 69 8.55 7.40 8.91
CA ALA A 69 8.74 8.51 9.83
C ALA A 69 9.45 9.72 9.16
N ASP A 70 10.02 9.54 7.97
CA ASP A 70 10.65 10.59 7.18
C ASP A 70 9.71 11.00 6.04
N LEU A 71 9.15 12.21 6.12
CA LEU A 71 8.22 12.74 5.11
C LEU A 71 8.89 12.88 3.75
N TYR A 72 10.17 13.25 3.70
CA TYR A 72 10.89 13.42 2.43
C TYR A 72 11.09 12.06 1.74
N ASP A 73 11.56 11.05 2.48
CA ASP A 73 11.72 9.70 1.94
C ASP A 73 10.36 9.11 1.53
N THR A 74 9.33 9.30 2.36
CA THR A 74 7.95 8.87 2.04
C THR A 74 7.43 9.51 0.75
N ARG A 75 7.62 10.82 0.57
CA ARG A 75 7.28 11.53 -0.67
C ARG A 75 8.04 10.98 -1.86
N GLN A 76 9.37 10.86 -1.74
CA GLN A 76 10.19 10.37 -2.84
C GLN A 76 9.78 8.97 -3.31
N LYS A 77 9.39 8.09 -2.37
CA LYS A 77 9.13 6.68 -2.65
C LYS A 77 7.68 6.38 -3.01
N LEU A 78 6.71 7.13 -2.47
CA LEU A 78 5.28 6.85 -2.68
C LEU A 78 4.61 7.78 -3.70
N SER A 79 5.10 9.00 -3.91
CA SER A 79 4.52 9.88 -4.94
C SER A 79 4.46 9.24 -6.33
N PRO A 80 5.46 8.47 -6.80
CA PRO A 80 5.40 7.83 -8.12
C PRO A 80 4.26 6.83 -8.32
N ILE A 81 3.70 6.27 -7.24
CA ILE A 81 2.61 5.27 -7.29
C ILE A 81 1.29 5.80 -6.73
N SER A 82 1.29 7.03 -6.21
CA SER A 82 0.18 7.61 -5.45
C SER A 82 -1.14 7.66 -6.23
N SER A 83 -1.09 7.90 -7.54
CA SER A 83 -2.27 7.99 -8.41
C SER A 83 -2.89 6.65 -8.80
N GLU A 84 -2.18 5.53 -8.58
CA GLU A 84 -2.69 4.19 -8.93
C GLU A 84 -3.06 3.34 -7.72
N VAL A 85 -2.52 3.63 -6.52
CA VAL A 85 -2.87 2.92 -5.29
C VAL A 85 -4.36 3.14 -4.97
N THR A 86 -5.12 2.04 -4.91
CA THR A 86 -6.55 2.08 -4.58
C THR A 86 -6.83 1.66 -3.14
N HIS A 87 -5.95 0.85 -2.54
CA HIS A 87 -6.11 0.34 -1.17
C HIS A 87 -4.79 0.41 -0.41
N VAL A 88 -4.85 0.90 0.83
CA VAL A 88 -3.71 0.89 1.76
C VAL A 88 -4.00 -0.10 2.88
N PHE A 89 -3.11 -1.07 3.06
CA PHE A 89 -3.11 -1.98 4.19
C PHE A 89 -2.02 -1.55 5.17
N TRP A 90 -2.42 -0.93 6.28
CA TRP A 90 -1.50 -0.46 7.31
C TRP A 90 -1.26 -1.53 8.37
N VAL A 91 -0.08 -2.16 8.31
CA VAL A 91 0.33 -3.22 9.25
C VAL A 91 1.74 -2.96 9.79
N ALA A 92 2.10 -1.68 9.87
CA ALA A 92 3.37 -1.20 10.41
C ALA A 92 3.16 -0.58 11.79
N ILE A 93 4.12 -0.82 12.68
CA ILE A 93 4.21 -0.18 13.99
C ILE A 93 5.67 0.00 14.35
N GLN A 94 5.97 1.09 15.05
CA GLN A 94 7.26 1.29 15.69
C GLN A 94 7.08 1.38 17.20
N MET A 95 7.78 0.52 17.93
CA MET A 95 7.76 0.46 19.39
C MET A 95 8.94 1.24 19.98
N ARG A 96 8.65 2.04 21.00
CA ARG A 96 9.54 2.83 21.86
C ARG A 96 9.22 2.51 23.32
N GLU A 97 10.07 2.98 24.23
CA GLU A 97 9.90 2.73 25.68
C GLU A 97 8.73 3.52 26.28
N ALA A 98 8.59 4.79 25.92
CA ALA A 98 7.51 5.67 26.39
C ALA A 98 6.33 5.67 25.41
N GLU A 99 5.11 5.70 25.95
CA GLU A 99 3.90 5.70 25.13
C GLU A 99 3.72 7.01 24.37
N GLU A 100 4.15 8.13 24.95
CA GLU A 100 4.15 9.42 24.26
C GLU A 100 5.02 9.38 23.00
N ASP A 101 6.12 8.63 23.02
CA ASP A 101 6.98 8.47 21.85
C ASP A 101 6.38 7.49 20.83
N ASN A 102 5.64 6.47 21.29
CA ASN A 102 4.86 5.58 20.41
C ASN A 102 3.78 6.36 19.66
N ILE A 103 3.02 7.20 20.37
CA ILE A 103 1.98 8.03 19.77
C ILE A 103 2.60 8.93 18.71
N LYS A 104 3.62 9.72 19.08
CA LYS A 104 4.28 10.67 18.15
C LYS A 104 4.82 9.98 16.90
N ILE A 105 5.53 8.86 17.06
CA ILE A 105 6.18 8.21 15.92
C ILE A 105 5.16 7.53 15.00
N ASN A 106 4.17 6.82 15.55
CA ASN A 106 3.20 6.08 14.75
C ASN A 106 2.17 7.02 14.10
N GLU A 107 1.79 8.12 14.77
CA GLU A 107 1.00 9.19 14.19
C GLU A 107 1.72 9.80 12.99
N ALA A 108 2.98 10.22 13.16
CA ALA A 108 3.77 10.80 12.07
C ALA A 108 3.94 9.83 10.90
N MET A 109 4.19 8.55 11.18
CA MET A 109 4.31 7.52 10.14
C MET A 109 3.04 7.38 9.30
N LEU A 110 1.88 7.31 9.95
CA LEU A 110 0.60 7.15 9.26
C LEU A 110 0.22 8.42 8.49
N ASP A 111 0.39 9.60 9.11
CA ASP A 111 0.08 10.89 8.49
C ASP A 111 0.93 11.13 7.24
N ASN A 112 2.25 10.86 7.31
CA ASN A 112 3.13 11.01 6.15
C ASN A 112 2.66 10.18 4.95
N VAL A 113 2.34 8.90 5.18
CA VAL A 113 1.90 8.00 4.11
C VAL A 113 0.57 8.44 3.53
N LEU A 114 -0.42 8.72 4.38
CA LEU A 114 -1.75 9.14 3.92
C LEU A 114 -1.71 10.49 3.20
N SER A 115 -0.93 11.44 3.71
CA SER A 115 -0.79 12.78 3.11
C SER A 115 -0.15 12.71 1.72
N VAL A 116 0.87 11.85 1.53
CA VAL A 116 1.47 11.64 0.20
C VAL A 116 0.48 10.98 -0.76
N LEU A 117 -0.20 9.91 -0.35
CA LEU A 117 -1.14 9.21 -1.23
C LEU A 117 -2.34 10.08 -1.63
N LYS A 118 -2.85 10.91 -0.71
CA LYS A 118 -3.95 11.85 -0.99
C LYS A 118 -3.53 13.07 -1.80
N SER A 119 -2.23 13.36 -1.88
CA SER A 119 -1.72 14.51 -2.66
C SER A 119 -1.69 14.27 -4.17
N ALA A 120 -1.98 13.05 -4.62
CA ALA A 120 -2.14 12.74 -6.02
C ALA A 120 -3.35 13.51 -6.61
N PRO A 121 -3.25 14.08 -7.83
CA PRO A 121 -4.41 14.62 -8.50
C PRO A 121 -5.46 13.51 -8.65
N ALA A 122 -6.69 13.80 -8.22
CA ALA A 122 -7.80 12.87 -8.42
C ALA A 122 -7.91 12.54 -9.91
N GLN A 123 -7.90 11.26 -10.26
CA GLN A 123 -8.20 10.84 -11.63
C GLN A 123 -9.59 11.38 -11.96
N GLN A 124 -9.68 12.29 -12.93
CA GLN A 124 -10.95 12.81 -13.42
C GLN A 124 -11.77 11.63 -13.94
N TYR A 125 -12.83 11.28 -13.22
CA TYR A 125 -13.81 10.32 -13.71
C TYR A 125 -14.56 11.00 -14.86
N ASN A 126 -14.13 10.74 -16.10
CA ASN A 126 -14.89 11.12 -17.28
C ASN A 126 -16.15 10.26 -17.33
N SER A 127 -17.23 10.76 -16.73
CA SER A 127 -18.55 10.17 -16.90
C SER A 127 -18.88 10.09 -18.39
N PRO A 128 -19.27 8.93 -18.93
CA PRO A 128 -19.77 8.88 -20.29
C PRO A 128 -21.04 9.72 -20.38
N ASN A 129 -21.07 10.63 -21.36
CA ASN A 129 -22.20 11.50 -21.68
C ASN A 129 -23.53 10.73 -21.60
N ARG A 130 -24.41 11.17 -20.69
CA ARG A 130 -25.82 10.81 -20.75
C ARG A 130 -26.47 11.72 -21.78
N ASN A 131 -26.80 11.14 -22.93
CA ASN A 131 -27.76 11.71 -23.88
C ASN A 131 -29.14 11.82 -23.24
#